data_AF-A0AAN8X3M6-F1
#
_entry.id   AF-A0AAN8X3M6-F1
#
_cell.length_a   1.000
_cell.length_b   1.000
_cell.length_c   1.000
_cell.angle_alpha   90.00
_cell.angle_beta   90.00
_cell.angle_gamma   90.00
#
_symmetry.space_group_name_H-M   'P 1'
#
loop_
_entity.id
_entity.type
_entity.pdbx_description
1 polymer ?
#
loop_
_entity_poly.entity_id
_entity_poly.type
_entity_poly.pdbx_seq_one_letter_code
_entity_poly.pdbx_strand_id
1 'polypeptide(L)'
;CDYDSTDRPNGTYSGWAANDEMCQAFINYHPRVELALCRSSPQPWVFKKAYGIESFPQGMDLFDYIFDPEIGDGRKYQEFMNSYPWHELNSTALATLNNATVYGDHHIKCQYNYGVKMR
;
A
#
# COMPACT_ATOMS: atom_id res chain seq x y z
N CYS A 1 -4.53 10.91 0.85
CA CYS A 1 -4.69 10.93 2.30
C CYS A 1 -3.36 11.38 2.87
N ASP A 2 -3.37 12.32 3.81
CA ASP A 2 -2.17 12.77 4.52
C ASP A 2 -2.24 12.22 5.94
N TYR A 3 -1.15 11.59 6.40
CA TYR A 3 -1.08 10.92 7.69
C TYR A 3 -0.05 11.58 8.59
N ASP A 4 -0.35 11.65 9.88
CA ASP A 4 0.60 12.01 10.93
C ASP A 4 0.97 10.74 11.70
N SER A 5 2.25 10.35 11.63
CA SER A 5 2.80 9.19 12.31
C SER A 5 3.84 9.57 13.38
N THR A 6 3.85 10.82 13.82
CA THR A 6 4.85 11.34 14.78
C THR A 6 4.77 10.66 16.16
N ASP A 7 3.62 10.11 16.53
CA ASP A 7 3.39 9.39 17.79
C ASP A 7 3.58 7.88 17.67
N ARG A 8 3.85 7.36 16.46
CA ARG A 8 3.95 5.92 16.20
C ARG A 8 5.39 5.44 16.35
N PRO A 9 5.65 4.41 17.19
CA PRO A 9 7.01 3.88 17.36
C PRO A 9 7.48 3.02 16.18
N ASN A 10 6.55 2.47 15.40
CA ASN A 10 6.78 1.59 14.26
C ASN A 10 6.01 2.09 13.03
N GLY A 11 6.33 1.52 11.86
CA GLY A 11 5.57 1.77 10.64
C GLY A 11 4.09 1.43 10.84
N THR A 12 3.23 2.22 10.20
CA THR A 12 1.79 1.96 10.15
C THR A 12 1.42 1.55 8.73
N TYR A 13 0.61 0.49 8.60
CA TYR A 13 0.39 -0.21 7.33
C TYR A 13 -1.08 -0.25 6.98
N SER A 14 -1.37 -0.58 5.71
CA SER A 14 -2.74 -0.89 5.31
C SER A 14 -3.19 -2.19 5.98
N GLY A 15 -4.41 -2.20 6.52
CA GLY A 15 -4.95 -3.35 7.24
C GLY A 15 -6.34 -3.10 7.79
N TRP A 16 -6.85 -4.01 8.61
CA TRP A 16 -8.21 -3.96 9.18
C TRP A 16 -8.26 -3.62 10.66
N ALA A 17 -7.12 -3.66 11.35
CA ALA A 17 -7.06 -3.39 12.78
C ALA A 17 -7.15 -1.88 13.06
N ALA A 18 -7.50 -1.53 14.30
CA ALA A 18 -7.65 -0.13 14.70
C ALA A 18 -6.33 0.67 14.68
N ASN A 19 -5.21 -0.02 14.70
CA ASN A 19 -3.86 0.55 14.60
C ASN A 19 -3.32 0.58 13.16
N ASP A 20 -4.04 0.00 12.20
CA ASP A 20 -3.74 0.06 10.77
C ASP A 20 -4.36 1.32 10.13
N GLU A 21 -3.94 1.64 8.91
CA GLU A 21 -4.44 2.79 8.14
C GLU A 21 -5.27 2.40 6.93
N MET A 22 -6.16 3.30 6.51
CA MET A 22 -6.96 3.15 5.29
C MET A 22 -7.11 4.49 4.56
N CYS A 23 -6.93 4.49 3.24
CA CYS A 23 -7.29 5.63 2.39
C CYS A 23 -8.53 5.29 1.57
N GLN A 24 -9.70 5.74 2.02
CA GLN A 24 -10.98 5.44 1.37
C GLN A 24 -11.85 6.68 1.27
N ALA A 25 -12.66 6.75 0.21
CA ALA A 25 -13.66 7.78 0.01
C ALA A 25 -14.97 7.14 -0.45
N PHE A 26 -16.06 7.41 0.27
CA PHE A 26 -17.41 6.98 -0.11
C PHE A 26 -18.09 8.13 -0.85
N ILE A 27 -18.21 7.99 -2.17
CA ILE A 27 -18.67 9.07 -3.06
C ILE A 27 -20.14 8.81 -3.43
N ASN A 28 -21.01 9.77 -3.12
CA ASN A 28 -22.38 9.82 -3.62
C ASN A 28 -22.41 10.63 -4.91
N TYR A 29 -22.92 10.07 -6.01
CA TYR A 29 -22.89 10.72 -7.33
C TYR A 29 -24.12 10.35 -8.19
N HIS A 30 -24.36 11.14 -9.25
CA HIS A 30 -25.39 10.93 -10.28
C HIS A 30 -24.86 11.38 -11.66
N PRO A 31 -25.19 10.68 -12.78
CA PRO A 31 -26.01 9.47 -12.86
C PRO A 31 -25.30 8.26 -12.23
N ARG A 32 -26.11 7.33 -11.73
CA ARG A 32 -25.60 6.08 -11.19
C ARG A 32 -24.89 5.29 -12.29
N VAL A 33 -23.70 4.78 -12.00
CA VAL A 33 -23.01 3.79 -12.86
C VAL A 33 -22.84 2.47 -12.12
N GLU A 34 -22.45 1.42 -12.84
CA GLU A 34 -22.25 0.08 -12.24
C GLU A 34 -20.99 -0.03 -11.38
N LEU A 35 -20.10 0.97 -11.42
CA LEU A 35 -18.87 0.98 -10.64
C LEU A 35 -19.17 1.09 -9.14
N ALA A 36 -18.77 0.08 -8.37
CA ALA A 36 -19.00 0.01 -6.92
C ALA A 36 -17.75 0.35 -6.10
N LEU A 37 -16.57 -0.10 -6.56
CA LEU A 37 -15.29 0.17 -5.93
C LEU A 37 -14.24 0.38 -7.01
N CYS A 38 -13.43 1.42 -6.90
CA CYS A 38 -12.17 1.46 -7.64
C CYS A 38 -11.04 1.86 -6.71
N ARG A 39 -9.92 1.14 -6.83
CA ARG A 39 -8.76 1.27 -5.96
C ARG A 39 -7.49 1.11 -6.78
N SER A 40 -6.43 1.71 -6.28
CA SER A 40 -5.09 1.56 -6.82
C SER A 40 -4.11 1.14 -5.73
N SER A 41 -3.02 0.51 -6.15
CA SER A 41 -1.87 0.26 -5.29
C SER A 41 -0.60 0.37 -6.13
N PRO A 42 0.53 0.82 -5.55
CA PRO A 42 1.81 0.76 -6.26
C PRO A 42 2.14 -0.69 -6.62
N GLN A 43 2.75 -0.89 -7.77
CA GLN A 43 3.15 -2.21 -8.22
C GLN A 43 4.31 -2.76 -7.37
N PRO A 44 4.43 -4.08 -7.13
CA PRO A 44 5.49 -4.64 -6.29
C PRO A 44 6.92 -4.23 -6.71
N TRP A 45 7.17 -4.04 -8.00
CA TRP A 45 8.49 -3.58 -8.48
C TRP A 45 8.84 -2.15 -8.06
N VAL A 46 7.84 -1.30 -7.81
CA VAL A 46 8.05 0.05 -7.27
C VAL A 46 8.66 -0.07 -5.88
N PHE A 47 8.12 -0.93 -5.02
CA PHE A 47 8.65 -1.19 -3.68
C PHE A 47 10.06 -1.80 -3.72
N LYS A 48 10.29 -2.78 -4.62
CA LYS A 48 11.63 -3.34 -4.87
C LYS A 48 12.65 -2.26 -5.21
N LYS A 49 12.32 -1.36 -6.14
CA LYS A 49 13.24 -0.32 -6.59
C LYS A 49 13.44 0.77 -5.53
N ALA A 50 12.37 1.18 -4.85
CA ALA A 50 12.41 2.26 -3.86
C ALA A 50 13.13 1.82 -2.58
N TYR A 51 12.78 0.66 -2.03
CA TYR A 51 13.25 0.23 -0.71
C TYR A 51 14.35 -0.84 -0.76
N GLY A 52 14.76 -1.29 -1.96
CA GLY A 52 15.79 -2.31 -2.11
C GLY A 52 15.32 -3.73 -1.75
N ILE A 53 14.01 -4.00 -1.82
CA ILE A 53 13.45 -5.33 -1.55
C ILE A 53 13.85 -6.30 -2.67
N GLU A 54 14.33 -7.49 -2.33
CA GLU A 54 14.86 -8.45 -3.30
C GLU A 54 13.81 -8.90 -4.33
N SER A 55 12.67 -9.37 -3.85
CA SER A 55 11.54 -9.79 -4.70
C SER A 55 10.25 -9.90 -3.88
N PHE A 56 9.13 -10.01 -4.60
CA PHE A 56 7.83 -10.37 -4.05
C PHE A 56 7.35 -11.66 -4.73
N PRO A 57 6.51 -12.48 -4.06
CA PRO A 57 5.84 -13.62 -4.65
C PRO A 57 5.20 -13.32 -6.01
N GLN A 58 5.35 -14.24 -6.96
CA GLN A 58 4.71 -14.12 -8.27
C GLN A 58 3.19 -14.22 -8.16
N GLY A 59 2.47 -13.46 -8.99
CA GLY A 59 1.01 -13.49 -9.04
C GLY A 59 0.34 -12.86 -7.82
N MET A 60 1.07 -12.13 -6.98
CA MET A 60 0.49 -11.39 -5.89
C MET A 60 -0.47 -10.32 -6.42
N ASP A 61 -1.74 -10.45 -6.06
CA ASP A 61 -2.72 -9.40 -6.25
C ASP A 61 -2.89 -8.66 -4.92
N LEU A 62 -2.34 -7.44 -4.82
CA LEU A 62 -2.51 -6.58 -3.64
C LEU A 62 -3.98 -6.25 -3.37
N PHE A 63 -4.87 -6.52 -4.34
CA PHE A 63 -6.31 -6.38 -4.17
C PHE A 63 -6.99 -7.57 -3.50
N ASP A 64 -6.30 -8.68 -3.28
CA ASP A 64 -6.80 -9.81 -2.48
C ASP A 64 -6.59 -9.58 -0.97
N TYR A 65 -6.31 -8.33 -0.56
CA TYR A 65 -6.14 -7.91 0.83
C TYR A 65 -4.99 -8.62 1.55
N ILE A 66 -3.91 -8.90 0.81
CA ILE A 66 -2.66 -9.40 1.36
C ILE A 66 -1.86 -8.20 1.88
N PHE A 67 -1.94 -7.92 3.18
CA PHE A 67 -1.30 -6.75 3.79
C PHE A 67 0.16 -6.95 4.21
N ASP A 68 0.55 -8.20 4.47
CA ASP A 68 1.89 -8.54 4.95
C ASP A 68 2.46 -9.76 4.21
N PRO A 69 2.76 -9.62 2.90
CA PRO A 69 3.33 -10.70 2.13
C PRO A 69 4.76 -11.02 2.57
N GLU A 70 5.21 -12.24 2.27
CA GLU A 70 6.64 -12.57 2.30
C GLU A 70 7.38 -11.86 1.17
N ILE A 71 8.65 -11.56 1.40
CA ILE A 71 9.55 -11.00 0.40
C ILE A 71 10.70 -11.99 0.14
N GLY A 72 11.52 -11.72 -0.88
CA GLY A 72 12.53 -12.64 -1.41
C GLY A 72 13.56 -13.18 -0.42
N ASP A 73 13.76 -12.51 0.72
CA ASP A 73 14.69 -12.93 1.79
C ASP A 73 14.02 -13.79 2.89
N GLY A 74 12.73 -14.12 2.71
CA GLY A 74 11.93 -14.92 3.64
C GLY A 74 11.28 -14.13 4.78
N ARG A 75 11.59 -12.84 4.96
CA ARG A 75 10.92 -11.99 5.96
C ARG A 75 9.53 -11.59 5.51
N LYS A 76 8.74 -11.12 6.47
CA LYS A 76 7.49 -10.41 6.19
C LYS A 76 7.77 -8.96 5.75
N TYR A 77 6.94 -8.42 4.87
CA TYR A 77 7.09 -7.05 4.38
C TYR A 77 7.09 -6.03 5.53
N GLN A 78 6.19 -6.14 6.49
CA GLN A 78 6.12 -5.22 7.62
C GLN A 78 7.33 -5.36 8.55
N GLU A 79 7.85 -6.57 8.73
CA GLU A 79 9.10 -6.82 9.46
C GLU A 79 10.28 -6.13 8.78
N PHE A 80 10.41 -6.27 7.46
CA PHE A 80 11.42 -5.58 6.67
C PHE A 80 11.32 -4.06 6.83
N MET A 81 10.12 -3.51 6.64
CA MET A 81 9.90 -2.06 6.69
C MET A 81 10.11 -1.49 8.09
N ASN A 82 9.76 -2.21 9.15
CA ASN A 82 10.06 -1.78 10.53
C ASN A 82 11.57 -1.77 10.83
N SER A 83 12.36 -2.62 10.17
CA SER A 83 13.83 -2.64 10.28
C SER A 83 14.55 -1.60 9.40
N TYR A 84 13.81 -0.90 8.54
CA TYR A 84 14.37 0.07 7.61
C TYR A 84 14.94 1.30 8.38
N PRO A 85 16.08 1.87 7.97
CA PRO A 85 16.76 2.93 8.70
C PRO A 85 16.08 4.30 8.52
N TRP A 86 14.80 4.43 8.89
CA TRP A 86 13.98 5.63 8.68
C TRP A 86 14.61 6.91 9.25
N HIS A 87 15.28 6.81 10.39
CA HIS A 87 15.91 7.93 11.09
C HIS A 87 17.20 8.43 10.40
N GLU A 88 17.79 7.62 9.53
CA GLU A 88 18.99 8.00 8.76
C GLU A 88 18.64 8.73 7.47
N LEU A 89 17.38 8.71 7.06
CA LEU A 89 16.92 9.32 5.81
C LEU A 89 16.74 10.83 5.99
N ASN A 90 17.34 11.60 5.10
CA ASN A 90 17.06 13.03 5.00
C ASN A 90 15.74 13.30 4.27
N SER A 91 15.27 14.54 4.33
CA SER A 91 14.01 14.98 3.71
C SER A 91 13.95 14.71 2.20
N THR A 92 15.06 14.85 1.47
CA THR A 92 15.13 14.58 0.03
C THR A 92 14.97 13.08 -0.29
N ALA A 93 15.60 12.21 0.50
CA ALA A 93 15.48 10.77 0.35
C ALA A 93 14.05 10.32 0.67
N LEU A 94 13.47 10.81 1.77
CA LEU A 94 12.08 10.55 2.14
C LEU A 94 11.11 11.01 1.04
N ALA A 95 11.28 12.23 0.51
CA ALA A 95 10.46 12.74 -0.58
C ALA A 95 10.61 11.90 -1.85
N THR A 96 11.82 11.42 -2.16
CA THR A 96 12.07 10.55 -3.32
C THR A 96 11.36 9.21 -3.18
N LEU A 97 11.46 8.57 -2.01
CA LEU A 97 10.78 7.31 -1.71
C LEU A 97 9.26 7.48 -1.78
N ASN A 98 8.73 8.54 -1.16
CA ASN A 98 7.30 8.84 -1.18
C ASN A 98 6.80 9.16 -2.60
N ASN A 99 7.56 9.93 -3.39
CA ASN A 99 7.19 10.22 -4.76
C ASN A 99 7.22 8.96 -5.63
N ALA A 100 8.16 8.05 -5.39
CA ALA A 100 8.21 6.78 -6.11
C ALA A 100 6.97 5.93 -5.83
N THR A 101 6.49 5.88 -4.59
CA THR A 101 5.26 5.12 -4.25
C THR A 101 4.00 5.84 -4.68
N VAL A 102 3.92 7.16 -4.58
CA VAL A 102 2.71 7.94 -4.95
C VAL A 102 2.54 8.04 -6.47
N TYR A 103 3.62 8.35 -7.20
CA TYR A 103 3.58 8.65 -8.64
C TYR A 103 4.20 7.57 -9.54
N GLY A 104 4.73 6.49 -8.95
CA GLY A 104 5.24 5.35 -9.71
C GLY A 104 4.13 4.57 -10.41
N ASP A 105 4.49 3.40 -10.95
CA ASP A 105 3.52 2.53 -11.60
C ASP A 105 2.52 1.97 -10.59
N HIS A 106 1.23 2.17 -10.85
CA HIS A 106 0.15 1.64 -10.03
C HIS A 106 -0.63 0.57 -10.78
N HIS A 107 -1.04 -0.45 -10.05
CA HIS A 107 -2.12 -1.33 -10.50
C HIS A 107 -3.45 -0.69 -10.12
N ILE A 108 -4.42 -0.66 -11.04
CA ILE A 108 -5.76 -0.14 -10.79
C ILE A 108 -6.75 -1.28 -10.98
N LYS A 109 -7.63 -1.49 -9.99
CA LYS A 109 -8.70 -2.49 -10.06
C LYS A 109 -10.03 -1.84 -9.70
N CYS A 110 -10.92 -1.87 -10.67
CA CYS A 110 -12.29 -1.42 -10.54
C CYS A 110 -13.22 -2.64 -10.50
N GLN A 111 -14.13 -2.68 -9.54
CA GLN A 111 -15.14 -3.73 -9.35
C GLN A 111 -16.52 -3.16 -9.64
N TYR A 112 -17.25 -3.85 -10.53
CA TYR A 112 -18.61 -3.51 -10.94
C TYR A 112 -19.63 -4.28 -10.08
N ASN A 113 -20.75 -3.62 -9.73
CA ASN A 113 -21.85 -4.11 -8.90
C ASN A 113 -21.51 -4.44 -7.43
N TYR A 114 -22.54 -4.58 -6.58
CA TYR A 114 -22.47 -4.79 -5.12
C TYR A 114 -21.83 -6.13 -4.65
N GLY A 115 -20.93 -6.70 -5.44
CA GLY A 115 -20.31 -8.01 -5.22
C GLY A 115 -18.94 -7.96 -4.53
N VAL A 116 -18.65 -6.95 -3.70
CA VAL A 116 -17.43 -6.97 -2.87
C VAL A 116 -17.60 -8.05 -1.81
N LYS A 117 -17.26 -9.29 -2.15
CA LYS A 117 -17.09 -10.36 -1.18
C LYS A 117 -15.79 -10.08 -0.44
N MET A 118 -15.89 -9.43 0.73
CA MET A 118 -14.83 -9.49 1.72
C MET A 118 -14.73 -10.96 2.14
N ARG A 119 -13.65 -11.62 1.72
CA ARG A 119 -13.33 -12.99 2.14
C ARG A 119 -12.80 -12.98 3.56
#